data_AF-A0A529GNM3-F1
#
_entry.id   AF-A0A529GNM3-F1
#
_cell.length_a   1.000
_cell.length_b   1.000
_cell.length_c   1.000
_cell.angle_alpha   90.00
_cell.angle_beta   90.00
_cell.angle_gamma   90.00
#
_symmetry.space_group_name_H-M   'P 1'
#
loop_
_entity.id
_entity.type
_entity.pdbx_description
1 polymer ?
#
loop_
_entity_poly.entity_id
_entity_poly.type
_entity_poly.pdbx_seq_one_letter_code
_entity_poly.pdbx_strand_id
1 'polypeptide(L)'
;WFQTALAYSTGFVCISRAVADELLDLLAGIRFPRPMKVGYWQLGADFAKGPTASKPARASTGAMRPRFLMVGTLEPRKGHRVALDAFEALWADGFDIELIIAGKTGWGTAYLDDRIRRHAEFGKRLHLHSQVDDSDLATLYTGCDALIAASFAEGFGLPIVEAGHFGKPVIASDIPVFREVGKGAAAASFFEAGSAAALGAAVKDFLNSTATAKTGDASWPTWSESATQLEDVVVGQKWYKLYEPKDPRPLALRTDLGTTRVMAPLEEEQRAHRLEFVEGPYATDDGAALKIVVNVTNLSDTVWSSLCAADGQLGVTLSYHALDAAGQSIQYNNARTNIPFVLVPGDTIYLAVNVPMSLKNSGAEFVEIELVQEGNCWFGNPLRVAL
;
A
#
# COMPACT_ATOMS: atom_id res chain seq x y z
N TRP A 1 11.39 -11.59 10.66
CA TRP A 1 11.19 -12.78 9.82
C TRP A 1 11.95 -12.67 8.50
N PHE A 2 11.82 -11.57 7.75
CA PHE A 2 12.39 -11.47 6.40
C PHE A 2 13.93 -11.56 6.36
N GLN A 3 14.61 -10.89 7.29
CA GLN A 3 16.08 -11.05 7.47
C GLN A 3 16.49 -12.52 7.67
N THR A 4 15.71 -13.27 8.46
CA THR A 4 15.94 -14.71 8.66
C THR A 4 15.73 -15.47 7.36
N ALA A 5 14.69 -15.17 6.58
CA ALA A 5 14.49 -15.78 5.28
C ALA A 5 15.69 -15.51 4.34
N LEU A 6 16.20 -14.27 4.30
CA LEU A 6 17.38 -13.91 3.50
C LEU A 6 18.65 -14.65 3.97
N ALA A 7 18.81 -14.83 5.28
CA ALA A 7 19.97 -15.52 5.84
C ALA A 7 20.05 -17.00 5.42
N TYR A 8 18.91 -17.68 5.36
CA TYR A 8 18.86 -19.14 5.25
C TYR A 8 18.35 -19.68 3.91
N SER A 9 17.73 -18.85 3.07
CA SER A 9 17.17 -19.31 1.78
C SER A 9 18.21 -19.25 0.66
N THR A 10 18.08 -20.16 -0.31
CA THR A 10 18.83 -20.16 -1.57
C THR A 10 18.02 -19.61 -2.74
N GLY A 11 16.72 -19.37 -2.52
CA GLY A 11 15.85 -18.69 -3.45
C GLY A 11 14.60 -18.14 -2.77
N PHE A 12 13.99 -17.16 -3.44
CA PHE A 12 12.68 -16.61 -3.12
C PHE A 12 11.77 -16.79 -4.31
N VAL A 13 10.51 -17.09 -4.03
CA VAL A 13 9.48 -17.08 -5.06
C VAL A 13 8.39 -16.11 -4.63
N CYS A 14 8.12 -15.12 -5.48
CA CYS A 14 7.18 -14.03 -5.22
C CYS A 14 5.82 -14.29 -5.90
N ILE A 15 4.75 -13.71 -5.38
CA ILE A 15 3.39 -13.89 -5.93
C ILE A 15 3.06 -12.95 -7.10
N SER A 16 4.03 -12.15 -7.55
CA SER A 16 3.96 -11.31 -8.74
C SER A 16 5.37 -11.04 -9.24
N ARG A 17 5.49 -10.67 -10.52
CA ARG A 17 6.76 -10.25 -11.08
C ARG A 17 7.23 -8.92 -10.47
N ALA A 18 6.31 -7.98 -10.24
CA ALA A 18 6.62 -6.69 -9.61
C ALA A 18 7.32 -6.86 -8.25
N VAL A 19 6.79 -7.73 -7.37
CA VAL A 19 7.45 -8.02 -6.07
C VAL A 19 8.80 -8.74 -6.25
N ALA A 20 8.95 -9.56 -7.30
CA ALA A 20 10.25 -10.17 -7.60
C ALA A 20 11.28 -9.13 -8.08
N ASP A 21 10.86 -8.16 -8.89
CA ASP A 21 11.71 -7.05 -9.32
C ASP A 21 12.06 -6.14 -8.11
N GLU A 22 11.10 -5.80 -7.23
CA GLU A 22 11.36 -5.09 -5.96
C GLU A 22 12.36 -5.81 -5.05
N LEU A 23 12.24 -7.15 -4.93
CA LEU A 23 13.21 -7.94 -4.16
C LEU A 23 14.61 -7.85 -4.77
N LEU A 24 14.74 -7.86 -6.09
CA LEU A 24 16.04 -7.74 -6.76
C LEU A 24 16.66 -6.37 -6.53
N ASP A 25 15.86 -5.31 -6.60
CA ASP A 25 16.30 -3.95 -6.32
C ASP A 25 16.74 -3.81 -4.86
N LEU A 26 16.00 -4.40 -3.93
CA LEU A 26 16.39 -4.49 -2.52
C LEU A 26 17.72 -5.22 -2.32
N LEU A 27 17.88 -6.41 -2.94
CA LEU A 27 19.12 -7.20 -2.86
C LEU A 27 20.31 -6.41 -3.42
N ALA A 28 20.13 -5.72 -4.54
CA ALA A 28 21.13 -4.85 -5.13
C ALA A 28 21.45 -3.65 -4.24
N GLY A 29 20.43 -3.00 -3.68
CA GLY A 29 20.55 -1.85 -2.79
C GLY A 29 21.35 -2.17 -1.54
N ILE A 30 21.02 -3.27 -0.86
CA ILE A 30 21.79 -3.74 0.31
C ILE A 30 23.12 -4.40 -0.06
N ARG A 31 23.49 -4.45 -1.35
CA ARG A 31 24.69 -5.19 -1.83
C ARG A 31 24.75 -6.59 -1.24
N PHE A 32 23.65 -7.32 -1.36
CA PHE A 32 23.51 -8.65 -0.79
C PHE A 32 24.68 -9.53 -1.27
N PRO A 33 25.42 -10.20 -0.38
CA PRO A 33 26.75 -10.72 -0.71
C PRO A 33 26.77 -12.08 -1.41
N ARG A 34 25.61 -12.70 -1.59
CA ARG A 34 25.47 -14.09 -2.04
C ARG A 34 24.55 -14.17 -3.26
N PRO A 35 24.78 -15.11 -4.18
CA PRO A 35 23.82 -15.38 -5.24
C PRO A 35 22.45 -15.74 -4.66
N MET A 36 21.38 -15.28 -5.30
CA MET A 36 20.01 -15.56 -4.85
C MET A 36 19.12 -15.86 -6.05
N LYS A 37 18.45 -17.02 -6.04
CA LYS A 37 17.47 -17.36 -7.06
C LYS A 37 16.18 -16.59 -6.78
N VAL A 38 15.66 -15.86 -7.76
CA VAL A 38 14.41 -15.12 -7.63
C VAL A 38 13.44 -15.61 -8.69
N GLY A 39 12.32 -16.15 -8.23
CA GLY A 39 11.21 -16.61 -9.06
C GLY A 39 9.94 -15.82 -8.77
N TYR A 40 8.94 -15.99 -9.61
CA TYR A 40 7.58 -15.58 -9.29
C TYR A 40 6.58 -16.57 -9.88
N TRP A 41 5.39 -16.61 -9.30
CA TRP A 41 4.21 -17.25 -9.89
C TRP A 41 3.01 -16.34 -9.70
N GLN A 42 1.98 -16.50 -10.54
CA GLN A 42 0.74 -15.75 -10.39
C GLN A 42 -0.25 -16.56 -9.55
N LEU A 43 -0.99 -15.90 -8.67
CA LEU A 43 -2.06 -16.57 -7.93
C LEU A 43 -3.17 -17.00 -8.88
N GLY A 44 -3.75 -18.16 -8.59
CA GLY A 44 -4.85 -18.73 -9.37
C GLY A 44 -6.18 -18.04 -9.10
N ALA A 45 -7.10 -18.20 -10.04
CA ALA A 45 -8.42 -17.57 -10.04
C ALA A 45 -9.52 -18.53 -10.50
N ASP A 46 -9.80 -19.57 -9.69
CA ASP A 46 -10.95 -20.46 -9.91
C ASP A 46 -12.19 -19.90 -9.21
N PHE A 47 -12.76 -18.83 -9.75
CA PHE A 47 -14.08 -18.40 -9.30
C PHE A 47 -15.10 -19.41 -9.80
N ALA A 48 -16.00 -19.86 -8.93
CA ALA A 48 -17.16 -20.63 -9.34
C ALA A 48 -17.79 -19.91 -10.53
N LYS A 49 -18.19 -20.64 -11.59
CA LYS A 49 -18.85 -20.05 -12.76
C LYS A 49 -20.09 -19.30 -12.28
N GLY A 50 -19.93 -18.01 -12.02
CA GLY A 50 -21.05 -17.09 -11.93
C GLY A 50 -21.75 -17.08 -13.27
N PRO A 51 -22.98 -16.54 -13.37
CA PRO A 51 -23.57 -16.29 -14.67
C PRO A 51 -22.55 -15.48 -15.49
N THR A 52 -21.99 -16.08 -16.54
CA THR A 52 -21.11 -15.39 -17.47
C THR A 52 -21.84 -14.15 -17.93
N ALA A 53 -21.39 -12.98 -17.49
CA ALA A 53 -22.02 -11.72 -17.85
C ALA A 53 -21.89 -11.55 -19.37
N SER A 54 -22.93 -11.92 -20.10
CA SER A 54 -22.99 -11.88 -21.56
C SER A 54 -23.19 -10.48 -22.12
N LYS A 55 -23.13 -9.44 -21.27
CA LYS A 55 -23.30 -8.05 -21.70
C LYS A 55 -22.21 -7.16 -21.09
N PRO A 56 -21.52 -6.36 -21.90
CA PRO A 56 -20.59 -5.35 -21.40
C PRO A 56 -21.36 -4.40 -20.47
N ALA A 57 -20.78 -4.12 -19.31
CA ALA A 57 -21.31 -3.17 -18.36
C ALA A 57 -21.19 -1.75 -18.93
N ARG A 58 -22.15 -1.35 -19.76
CA ARG A 58 -22.86 -0.08 -19.55
C ARG A 58 -24.23 -0.08 -20.24
N ALA A 59 -25.28 -0.01 -19.43
CA ALA A 59 -26.59 0.55 -19.79
C ALA A 59 -27.44 0.75 -18.53
N SER A 60 -27.08 1.67 -17.63
CA SER A 60 -28.14 2.34 -16.86
C SER A 60 -28.84 3.34 -17.80
N THR A 61 -29.51 2.83 -18.82
CA THR A 61 -30.52 3.57 -19.59
C THR A 61 -31.82 3.69 -18.80
N GLY A 62 -31.72 3.81 -17.46
CA GLY A 62 -32.85 3.94 -16.54
C GLY A 62 -32.40 3.96 -15.07
N ALA A 63 -32.83 5.00 -14.35
CA ALA A 63 -33.11 5.15 -12.90
C ALA A 63 -32.20 4.53 -11.80
N MET A 64 -31.09 3.86 -12.12
CA MET A 64 -30.20 3.22 -11.13
C MET A 64 -28.90 4.02 -10.96
N ARG A 65 -28.54 4.25 -9.69
CA ARG A 65 -27.30 4.92 -9.27
C ARG A 65 -26.08 4.08 -9.64
N PRO A 66 -25.04 4.65 -10.29
CA PRO A 66 -23.79 3.93 -10.54
C PRO A 66 -23.11 3.46 -9.24
N ARG A 67 -22.60 2.23 -9.23
CA ARG A 67 -22.11 1.55 -8.03
C ARG A 67 -20.64 1.18 -8.15
N PHE A 68 -19.81 1.64 -7.22
CA PHE A 68 -18.39 1.36 -7.18
C PHE A 68 -18.06 0.45 -6.01
N LEU A 69 -17.37 -0.65 -6.29
CA LEU A 69 -17.05 -1.68 -5.31
C LEU A 69 -15.57 -1.60 -4.90
N MET A 70 -15.31 -1.65 -3.60
CA MET A 70 -14.00 -1.95 -3.02
C MET A 70 -14.08 -3.31 -2.32
N VAL A 71 -13.10 -4.18 -2.57
CA VAL A 71 -13.02 -5.50 -1.92
C VAL A 71 -11.70 -5.63 -1.18
N GLY A 72 -11.79 -5.97 0.10
CA GLY A 72 -10.64 -6.22 0.96
C GLY A 72 -10.86 -5.74 2.39
N THR A 73 -10.15 -6.38 3.33
CA THR A 73 -10.10 -5.94 4.73
C THR A 73 -9.76 -4.45 4.82
N LEU A 74 -10.47 -3.71 5.68
CA LEU A 74 -10.14 -2.32 5.98
C LEU A 74 -8.76 -2.29 6.65
N GLU A 75 -7.78 -1.82 5.90
CA GLU A 75 -6.40 -1.64 6.34
C GLU A 75 -5.90 -0.29 5.78
N PRO A 76 -4.97 0.39 6.48
CA PRO A 76 -4.43 1.68 6.02
C PRO A 76 -3.90 1.65 4.58
N ARG A 77 -3.19 0.57 4.23
CA ARG A 77 -2.58 0.39 2.90
C ARG A 77 -3.59 0.18 1.76
N LYS A 78 -4.87 -0.06 2.03
CA LYS A 78 -5.89 -0.41 1.02
C LYS A 78 -6.61 0.82 0.45
N GLY A 79 -6.36 2.01 1.00
CA GLY A 79 -6.86 3.26 0.46
C GLY A 79 -8.37 3.49 0.61
N HIS A 80 -9.04 2.80 1.54
CA HIS A 80 -10.46 3.03 1.82
C HIS A 80 -10.78 4.48 2.22
N ARG A 81 -9.86 5.13 2.95
CA ARG A 81 -9.95 6.57 3.25
C ARG A 81 -9.90 7.42 1.99
N VAL A 82 -8.96 7.13 1.07
CA VAL A 82 -8.82 7.85 -0.21
C VAL A 82 -10.12 7.76 -1.01
N ALA A 83 -10.75 6.59 -1.03
CA ALA A 83 -12.05 6.41 -1.65
C ALA A 83 -13.16 7.19 -0.94
N LEU A 84 -13.24 7.13 0.39
CA LEU A 84 -14.26 7.88 1.13
C LEU A 84 -14.11 9.39 0.90
N ASP A 85 -12.90 9.94 0.98
CA ASP A 85 -12.62 11.35 0.73
C ASP A 85 -13.01 11.77 -0.70
N ALA A 86 -12.70 10.93 -1.70
CA ALA A 86 -13.09 11.17 -3.08
C ALA A 86 -14.62 11.17 -3.25
N PHE A 87 -15.32 10.23 -2.62
CA PHE A 87 -16.78 10.12 -2.71
C PHE A 87 -17.50 11.22 -1.95
N GLU A 88 -16.98 11.67 -0.81
CA GLU A 88 -17.49 12.85 -0.11
C GLU A 88 -17.46 14.09 -1.01
N ALA A 89 -16.34 14.32 -1.71
CA ALA A 89 -16.22 15.42 -2.67
C ALA A 89 -17.19 15.25 -3.85
N LEU A 90 -17.34 14.03 -4.40
CA LEU A 90 -18.28 13.75 -5.48
C LEU A 90 -19.74 13.95 -5.07
N TRP A 91 -20.12 13.52 -3.85
CA TRP A 91 -21.46 13.73 -3.34
C TRP A 91 -21.75 15.21 -3.06
N ALA A 92 -20.75 15.97 -2.59
CA ALA A 92 -20.85 17.43 -2.44
C ALA A 92 -21.01 18.14 -3.79
N ASP A 93 -20.36 17.64 -4.85
CA ASP A 93 -20.52 18.09 -6.24
C ASP A 93 -21.86 17.66 -6.87
N GLY A 94 -22.71 16.92 -6.14
CA GLY A 94 -24.06 16.52 -6.58
C GLY A 94 -24.12 15.23 -7.39
N PHE A 95 -23.05 14.44 -7.44
CA PHE A 95 -23.08 13.12 -8.10
C PHE A 95 -23.93 12.13 -7.29
N ASP A 96 -24.85 11.43 -7.97
CA ASP A 96 -25.67 10.38 -7.37
C ASP A 96 -25.08 8.98 -7.65
N ILE A 97 -24.07 8.62 -6.88
CA ILE A 97 -23.28 7.38 -7.01
C ILE A 97 -23.14 6.66 -5.67
N GLU A 98 -22.94 5.34 -5.70
CA GLU A 98 -22.75 4.50 -4.51
C GLU A 98 -21.29 4.05 -4.35
N LEU A 99 -20.78 4.11 -3.12
CA LEU A 99 -19.55 3.45 -2.69
C LEU A 99 -19.92 2.24 -1.82
N ILE A 100 -19.49 1.05 -2.27
CA ILE A 100 -19.72 -0.21 -1.59
C ILE A 100 -18.37 -0.77 -1.17
N ILE A 101 -18.21 -1.05 0.12
CA ILE A 101 -17.00 -1.63 0.68
C ILE A 101 -17.36 -3.04 1.19
N ALA A 102 -16.67 -4.05 0.68
CA ALA A 102 -16.81 -5.44 1.08
C ALA A 102 -15.53 -5.92 1.77
N GLY A 103 -15.56 -6.07 3.08
CA GLY A 103 -14.40 -6.46 3.86
C GLY A 103 -14.55 -6.28 5.36
N LYS A 104 -13.85 -7.14 6.10
CA LYS A 104 -13.78 -7.06 7.56
C LYS A 104 -13.02 -5.82 8.01
N THR A 105 -13.31 -5.34 9.21
CA THR A 105 -12.49 -4.30 9.87
C THR A 105 -11.15 -4.90 10.27
N GLY A 106 -10.05 -4.33 9.77
CA GLY A 106 -8.69 -4.75 10.08
C GLY A 106 -8.02 -3.82 11.11
N TRP A 107 -6.71 -3.99 11.25
CA TRP A 107 -5.91 -3.27 12.24
C TRP A 107 -5.80 -1.77 11.94
N GLY A 108 -5.81 -0.93 12.98
CA GLY A 108 -5.57 0.51 12.85
C GLY A 108 -6.60 1.25 12.00
N THR A 109 -7.83 0.75 11.92
CA THR A 109 -8.94 1.31 11.14
C THR A 109 -10.20 1.63 11.94
N ALA A 110 -10.17 1.55 13.28
CA ALA A 110 -11.35 1.83 14.10
C ALA A 110 -11.94 3.22 13.83
N TYR A 111 -11.09 4.25 13.70
CA TYR A 111 -11.53 5.59 13.31
C TYR A 111 -12.23 5.61 11.95
N LEU A 112 -11.69 4.90 10.95
CA LEU A 112 -12.26 4.85 9.61
C LEU A 112 -13.59 4.08 9.60
N ASP A 113 -13.67 2.95 10.31
CA ASP A 113 -14.92 2.18 10.48
C ASP A 113 -16.00 3.05 11.14
N ASP A 114 -15.66 3.77 12.21
CA ASP A 114 -16.57 4.71 12.89
C ASP A 114 -17.01 5.85 11.96
N ARG A 115 -16.07 6.45 11.23
CA ARG A 115 -16.34 7.50 10.23
C ARG A 115 -17.31 7.00 9.17
N ILE A 116 -17.10 5.79 8.63
CA ILE A 116 -18.00 5.17 7.63
C ILE A 116 -19.40 4.97 8.22
N ARG A 117 -19.52 4.36 9.41
CA ARG A 117 -20.82 4.01 10.01
C ARG A 117 -21.63 5.23 10.45
N ARG A 118 -20.96 6.32 10.84
CA ARG A 118 -21.61 7.58 11.24
C ARG A 118 -21.80 8.57 10.10
N HIS A 119 -21.32 8.25 8.89
CA HIS A 119 -21.44 9.12 7.74
C HIS A 119 -22.91 9.34 7.35
N ALA A 120 -23.28 10.55 6.91
CA ALA A 120 -24.66 10.91 6.56
C ALA A 120 -25.25 10.08 5.40
N GLU A 121 -24.37 9.52 4.56
CA GLU A 121 -24.69 8.66 3.42
C GLU A 121 -24.70 7.17 3.74
N PHE A 122 -24.34 6.78 4.97
CA PHE A 122 -24.34 5.39 5.37
C PHE A 122 -25.74 4.78 5.25
N GLY A 123 -25.84 3.65 4.55
CA GLY A 123 -27.10 2.99 4.21
C GLY A 123 -27.91 3.63 3.06
N LYS A 124 -27.42 4.72 2.46
CA LYS A 124 -28.06 5.40 1.31
C LYS A 124 -27.22 5.32 0.04
N ARG A 125 -25.97 5.80 0.14
CA ARG A 125 -24.96 5.83 -0.93
C ARG A 125 -23.62 5.25 -0.49
N LEU A 126 -23.44 5.03 0.81
CA LEU A 126 -22.26 4.39 1.39
C LEU A 126 -22.67 3.09 2.08
N HIS A 127 -22.03 1.99 1.71
CA HIS A 127 -22.34 0.66 2.23
C HIS A 127 -21.07 -0.06 2.70
N LEU A 128 -21.13 -0.68 3.87
CA LEU A 128 -20.06 -1.53 4.41
C LEU A 128 -20.61 -2.92 4.71
N HIS A 129 -20.13 -3.91 3.96
CA HIS A 129 -20.43 -5.33 4.13
C HIS A 129 -19.22 -6.00 4.80
N SER A 130 -19.28 -6.17 6.11
CA SER A 130 -18.17 -6.75 6.90
C SER A 130 -18.18 -8.28 6.98
N GLN A 131 -19.29 -8.89 6.61
CA GLN A 131 -19.46 -10.35 6.52
C GLN A 131 -20.06 -10.62 5.15
N VAL A 132 -19.24 -11.16 4.26
CA VAL A 132 -19.58 -11.45 2.87
C VAL A 132 -19.03 -12.84 2.60
N ASP A 133 -19.92 -13.76 2.23
CA ASP A 133 -19.50 -15.06 1.70
C ASP A 133 -19.26 -14.97 0.19
N ASP A 134 -18.81 -16.07 -0.42
CA ASP A 134 -18.48 -16.07 -1.86
C ASP A 134 -19.71 -15.75 -2.74
N SER A 135 -20.93 -16.10 -2.30
CA SER A 135 -22.17 -15.84 -3.03
C SER A 135 -22.57 -14.37 -2.93
N ASP A 136 -22.46 -13.78 -1.74
CA ASP A 136 -22.66 -12.35 -1.53
C ASP A 136 -21.64 -11.55 -2.34
N LEU A 137 -20.36 -11.97 -2.33
CA LEU A 137 -19.30 -11.30 -3.06
C LEU A 137 -19.54 -11.35 -4.57
N ALA A 138 -19.95 -12.52 -5.10
CA ALA A 138 -20.34 -12.65 -6.50
C ALA A 138 -21.53 -11.74 -6.88
N THR A 139 -22.48 -11.56 -5.96
CA THR A 139 -23.61 -10.64 -6.14
C THR A 139 -23.16 -9.18 -6.19
N LEU A 140 -22.25 -8.78 -5.28
CA LEU A 140 -21.67 -7.44 -5.26
C LEU A 140 -20.87 -7.15 -6.53
N TYR A 141 -20.03 -8.08 -6.95
CA TYR A 141 -19.32 -7.97 -8.22
C TYR A 141 -20.28 -7.90 -9.39
N THR A 142 -21.29 -8.76 -9.47
CA THR A 142 -22.27 -8.72 -10.58
C THR A 142 -23.00 -7.37 -10.63
N GLY A 143 -23.36 -6.82 -9.48
CA GLY A 143 -24.14 -5.60 -9.34
C GLY A 143 -23.36 -4.28 -9.44
N CYS A 144 -22.03 -4.30 -9.45
CA CYS A 144 -21.22 -3.07 -9.55
C CYS A 144 -20.98 -2.63 -11.01
N ASP A 145 -20.70 -1.34 -11.19
CA ASP A 145 -20.30 -0.76 -12.48
C ASP A 145 -18.78 -0.75 -12.66
N ALA A 146 -18.03 -0.56 -11.57
CA ALA A 146 -16.57 -0.65 -11.57
C ALA A 146 -16.03 -1.08 -10.19
N LEU A 147 -14.87 -1.74 -10.21
CA LEU A 147 -14.03 -1.93 -9.02
C LEU A 147 -13.15 -0.70 -8.81
N ILE A 148 -13.01 -0.25 -7.57
CA ILE A 148 -11.95 0.66 -7.13
C ILE A 148 -10.91 -0.14 -6.33
N ALA A 149 -9.67 -0.13 -6.80
CA ALA A 149 -8.51 -0.70 -6.12
C ALA A 149 -7.54 0.42 -5.74
N ALA A 150 -7.77 1.06 -4.59
CA ALA A 150 -7.03 2.25 -4.16
C ALA A 150 -5.79 1.95 -3.29
N SER A 151 -5.27 0.73 -3.35
CA SER A 151 -4.14 0.33 -2.50
C SER A 151 -2.87 1.14 -2.77
N PHE A 152 -2.12 1.37 -1.71
CA PHE A 152 -0.79 1.99 -1.74
C PHE A 152 0.32 0.96 -1.96
N ALA A 153 0.11 -0.26 -1.47
CA ALA A 153 1.03 -1.38 -1.59
C ALA A 153 0.26 -2.70 -1.61
N GLU A 154 0.62 -3.59 -2.53
CA GLU A 154 0.03 -4.92 -2.71
C GLU A 154 1.07 -5.94 -3.12
N GLY A 155 0.77 -7.22 -2.85
CA GLY A 155 1.56 -8.32 -3.39
C GLY A 155 1.07 -8.81 -4.76
N PHE A 156 -0.25 -8.79 -5.00
CA PHE A 156 -0.85 -9.27 -6.26
C PHE A 156 -2.10 -8.48 -6.66
N GLY A 157 -3.12 -8.41 -5.81
CA GLY A 157 -4.37 -7.69 -6.13
C GLY A 157 -5.48 -8.58 -6.68
N LEU A 158 -5.83 -9.66 -5.97
CA LEU A 158 -6.95 -10.54 -6.30
C LEU A 158 -8.27 -9.82 -6.63
N PRO A 159 -8.65 -8.71 -5.97
CA PRO A 159 -9.86 -7.97 -6.35
C PRO A 159 -9.92 -7.53 -7.82
N ILE A 160 -8.77 -7.23 -8.44
CA ILE A 160 -8.68 -6.86 -9.86
C ILE A 160 -8.93 -8.08 -10.75
N VAL A 161 -8.41 -9.25 -10.35
CA VAL A 161 -8.62 -10.53 -11.04
C VAL A 161 -10.09 -10.95 -10.94
N GLU A 162 -10.69 -10.81 -9.76
CA GLU A 162 -12.11 -11.01 -9.50
C GLU A 162 -12.96 -10.09 -10.37
N ALA A 163 -12.69 -8.79 -10.38
CA ALA A 163 -13.39 -7.83 -11.23
C ALA A 163 -13.31 -8.22 -12.72
N GLY A 164 -12.13 -8.63 -13.19
CA GLY A 164 -11.95 -9.14 -14.54
C GLY A 164 -12.79 -10.38 -14.85
N HIS A 165 -12.88 -11.33 -13.92
CA HIS A 165 -13.75 -12.51 -14.05
C HIS A 165 -15.23 -12.13 -14.23
N PHE A 166 -15.70 -11.09 -13.51
CA PHE A 166 -17.06 -10.57 -13.64
C PHE A 166 -17.23 -9.55 -14.78
N GLY A 167 -16.20 -9.35 -15.62
CA GLY A 167 -16.23 -8.41 -16.74
C GLY A 167 -16.35 -6.94 -16.30
N LYS A 168 -15.87 -6.61 -15.11
CA LYS A 168 -15.97 -5.26 -14.51
C LYS A 168 -14.74 -4.42 -14.82
N PRO A 169 -14.94 -3.16 -15.27
CA PRO A 169 -13.88 -2.15 -15.31
C PRO A 169 -13.22 -1.96 -13.94
N VAL A 170 -11.95 -1.59 -13.97
CA VAL A 170 -11.12 -1.37 -12.79
C VAL A 170 -10.55 0.05 -12.80
N ILE A 171 -10.74 0.79 -11.70
CA ILE A 171 -10.06 2.04 -11.40
C ILE A 171 -9.04 1.75 -10.29
N ALA A 172 -7.76 1.72 -10.62
CA ALA A 172 -6.70 1.28 -9.71
C ALA A 172 -5.66 2.35 -9.43
N SER A 173 -5.04 2.31 -8.25
CA SER A 173 -3.82 3.10 -7.99
C SER A 173 -2.73 2.74 -9.00
N ASP A 174 -1.93 3.72 -9.39
CA ASP A 174 -0.80 3.54 -10.28
C ASP A 174 0.41 2.94 -9.53
N ILE A 175 0.33 1.64 -9.25
CA ILE A 175 1.41 0.85 -8.63
C ILE A 175 1.84 -0.31 -9.55
N PRO A 176 3.12 -0.75 -9.51
CA PRO A 176 3.65 -1.76 -10.42
C PRO A 176 2.83 -3.05 -10.48
N VAL A 177 2.40 -3.56 -9.32
CA VAL A 177 1.58 -4.77 -9.20
C VAL A 177 0.22 -4.63 -9.89
N PHE A 178 -0.45 -3.49 -9.77
CA PHE A 178 -1.73 -3.26 -10.44
C PHE A 178 -1.58 -3.04 -11.95
N ARG A 179 -0.45 -2.46 -12.40
CA ARG A 179 -0.10 -2.40 -13.81
C ARG A 179 0.18 -3.78 -14.40
N GLU A 180 0.75 -4.69 -13.61
CA GLU A 180 0.96 -6.09 -14.01
C GLU A 180 -0.38 -6.84 -14.11
N VAL A 181 -1.14 -6.87 -13.03
CA VAL A 181 -2.37 -7.67 -12.92
C VAL A 181 -3.52 -7.07 -13.74
N GLY A 182 -3.61 -5.74 -13.81
CA GLY A 182 -4.65 -5.03 -14.56
C GLY A 182 -4.61 -5.23 -16.08
N LYS A 183 -3.50 -5.75 -16.65
CA LYS A 183 -3.44 -6.11 -18.08
C LYS A 183 -4.44 -7.20 -18.47
N GLY A 184 -4.84 -8.04 -17.52
CA GLY A 184 -5.86 -9.06 -17.75
C GLY A 184 -7.29 -8.53 -17.68
N ALA A 185 -7.53 -7.33 -17.13
CA ALA A 185 -8.88 -6.81 -16.96
C ALA A 185 -9.50 -6.31 -18.27
N ALA A 186 -10.83 -6.37 -18.37
CA ALA A 186 -11.59 -5.89 -19.53
C ALA A 186 -11.34 -4.39 -19.81
N ALA A 187 -11.17 -3.59 -18.76
CA ALA A 187 -10.69 -2.22 -18.84
C ALA A 187 -10.05 -1.85 -17.50
N ALA A 188 -8.82 -1.30 -17.52
CA ALA A 188 -8.16 -0.78 -16.34
C ALA A 188 -7.70 0.67 -16.59
N SER A 189 -8.12 1.59 -15.72
CA SER A 189 -7.62 2.97 -15.64
C SER A 189 -6.83 3.16 -14.35
N PHE A 190 -5.79 3.99 -14.40
CA PHE A 190 -4.87 4.17 -13.29
C PHE A 190 -4.86 5.62 -12.82
N PHE A 191 -4.82 5.84 -11.50
CA PHE A 191 -4.74 7.17 -10.88
C PHE A 191 -3.59 7.24 -9.87
N GLU A 192 -3.15 8.44 -9.53
CA GLU A 192 -2.07 8.65 -8.57
C GLU A 192 -2.41 8.07 -7.19
N ALA A 193 -1.59 7.14 -6.70
CA ALA A 193 -1.81 6.46 -5.43
C ALA A 193 -1.92 7.45 -4.27
N GLY A 194 -2.95 7.33 -3.44
CA GLY A 194 -3.17 8.23 -2.30
C GLY A 194 -3.94 9.51 -2.60
N SER A 195 -4.12 9.87 -3.88
CA SER A 195 -4.77 11.11 -4.27
C SER A 195 -6.29 10.91 -4.42
N ALA A 196 -7.05 11.39 -3.43
CA ALA A 196 -8.52 11.39 -3.48
C ALA A 196 -9.04 12.24 -4.65
N ALA A 197 -8.34 13.34 -4.97
CA ALA A 197 -8.66 14.18 -6.12
C ALA A 197 -8.46 13.43 -7.45
N ALA A 198 -7.35 12.69 -7.61
CA ALA A 198 -7.10 11.90 -8.81
C ALA A 198 -8.11 10.74 -8.94
N LEU A 199 -8.46 10.07 -7.84
CA LEU A 199 -9.53 9.06 -7.83
C LEU A 199 -10.88 9.66 -8.23
N GLY A 200 -11.24 10.83 -7.67
CA GLY A 200 -12.47 11.54 -8.04
C GLY A 200 -12.52 11.89 -9.52
N ALA A 201 -11.42 12.35 -10.10
CA ALA A 201 -11.30 12.60 -11.53
C ALA A 201 -11.49 11.31 -12.36
N ALA A 202 -10.84 10.20 -11.96
CA ALA A 202 -11.00 8.92 -12.64
C ALA A 202 -12.44 8.39 -12.59
N VAL A 203 -13.16 8.60 -11.47
CA VAL A 203 -14.59 8.28 -11.37
C VAL A 203 -15.42 9.16 -12.31
N LYS A 204 -15.15 10.47 -12.39
CA LYS A 204 -15.84 11.37 -13.33
C LYS A 204 -15.61 10.95 -14.79
N ASP A 205 -14.37 10.59 -15.15
CA ASP A 205 -14.02 10.11 -16.49
C ASP A 205 -14.74 8.80 -16.83
N PHE A 206 -14.77 7.86 -15.87
CA PHE A 206 -15.55 6.63 -16.00
C PHE A 206 -17.03 6.91 -16.27
N LEU A 207 -17.65 7.82 -15.49
CA LEU A 207 -19.04 8.21 -15.64
C LEU A 207 -19.33 8.91 -16.98
N ASN A 208 -18.36 9.60 -17.57
CA ASN A 208 -18.51 10.26 -18.87
C ASN A 208 -18.21 9.32 -20.06
N SER A 209 -17.54 8.18 -19.83
CA SER A 209 -17.11 7.29 -20.90
C SER A 209 -18.27 6.50 -21.52
N THR A 210 -18.51 6.63 -22.83
CA THR A 210 -19.48 5.78 -23.57
C THR A 210 -18.85 4.46 -24.04
N ALA A 211 -17.60 4.19 -23.66
CA ALA A 211 -16.87 3.03 -24.11
C ALA A 211 -17.42 1.77 -23.45
N THR A 212 -18.01 0.88 -24.25
CA THR A 212 -18.20 -0.52 -23.85
C THR A 212 -16.83 -1.10 -23.51
N ALA A 213 -16.64 -1.53 -22.26
CA ALA A 213 -15.49 -2.32 -21.86
C ALA A 213 -15.35 -3.48 -22.86
N LYS A 214 -14.22 -3.52 -23.57
CA LYS A 214 -13.92 -4.69 -24.39
C LYS A 214 -13.64 -5.80 -23.39
N THR A 215 -14.38 -6.90 -23.45
CA THR A 215 -13.97 -8.11 -22.73
C THR A 215 -12.62 -8.51 -23.32
N GLY A 216 -11.54 -8.18 -22.63
CA GLY A 216 -10.24 -8.78 -22.91
C GLY A 216 -10.38 -10.29 -22.71
N ASP A 217 -9.62 -11.08 -23.47
CA ASP A 217 -9.39 -12.48 -23.12
C ASP A 217 -8.54 -12.51 -21.85
N ALA A 218 -9.23 -12.30 -20.74
CA ALA A 218 -8.68 -12.17 -19.42
C ALA A 218 -8.18 -13.54 -18.94
N SER A 219 -6.95 -13.87 -19.29
CA SER A 219 -6.33 -15.17 -18.98
C SER A 219 -5.45 -15.06 -17.73
N TRP A 220 -6.06 -15.05 -16.55
CA TRP A 220 -5.34 -15.42 -15.32
C TRP A 220 -5.32 -16.94 -15.18
N PRO A 221 -4.27 -17.51 -14.56
CA PRO A 221 -4.23 -18.95 -14.36
C PRO A 221 -5.35 -19.41 -13.41
N THR A 222 -5.86 -20.61 -13.63
CA THR A 222 -6.58 -21.39 -12.62
C THR A 222 -5.67 -21.69 -11.41
N TRP A 223 -6.20 -22.17 -10.29
CA TRP A 223 -5.33 -22.62 -9.18
C TRP A 223 -4.50 -23.83 -9.56
N SER A 224 -5.03 -24.69 -10.45
CA SER A 224 -4.27 -25.81 -11.00
C SER A 224 -3.07 -25.31 -11.82
N GLU A 225 -3.29 -24.36 -12.74
CA GLU A 225 -2.20 -23.78 -13.55
C GLU A 225 -1.21 -22.98 -12.69
N SER A 226 -1.71 -22.24 -11.69
CA SER A 226 -0.89 -21.52 -10.71
C SER A 226 0.01 -22.49 -9.92
N ALA A 227 -0.52 -23.63 -9.48
CA ALA A 227 0.26 -24.67 -8.81
C ALA A 227 1.32 -25.28 -9.73
N THR A 228 0.97 -25.55 -11.00
CA THR A 228 1.95 -26.01 -12.00
C THR A 228 3.04 -24.96 -12.25
N GLN A 229 2.71 -23.67 -12.32
CA GLN A 229 3.71 -22.60 -12.45
C GLN A 229 4.66 -22.58 -11.24
N LEU A 230 4.14 -22.70 -10.02
CA LEU A 230 4.97 -22.75 -8.81
C LEU A 230 5.89 -23.99 -8.79
N GLU A 231 5.36 -25.16 -9.16
CA GLU A 231 6.13 -26.40 -9.30
C GLU A 231 7.25 -26.23 -10.33
N ASP A 232 6.94 -25.64 -11.48
CA ASP A 232 7.90 -25.34 -12.54
C ASP A 232 9.07 -24.47 -12.06
N VAL A 233 8.79 -23.47 -11.22
CA VAL A 233 9.82 -22.61 -10.64
C VAL A 233 10.67 -23.37 -9.62
N VAL A 234 10.03 -24.04 -8.66
CA VAL A 234 10.71 -24.62 -7.49
C VAL A 234 11.34 -25.97 -7.82
N VAL A 235 10.60 -26.89 -8.43
CA VAL A 235 11.04 -28.25 -8.78
C VAL A 235 11.70 -28.23 -10.15
N GLY A 236 11.06 -27.61 -11.13
CA GLY A 236 11.57 -27.49 -12.51
C GLY A 236 12.76 -26.54 -12.66
N GLN A 237 13.14 -25.81 -11.60
CA GLN A 237 14.23 -24.81 -11.59
C GLN A 237 14.06 -23.70 -12.65
N LYS A 238 12.82 -23.40 -13.07
CA LYS A 238 12.52 -22.29 -14.01
C LYS A 238 12.49 -20.95 -13.28
N TRP A 239 13.62 -20.56 -12.72
CA TRP A 239 13.76 -19.28 -12.00
C TRP A 239 13.66 -18.09 -12.96
N TYR A 240 13.03 -17.01 -12.51
CA TYR A 240 12.87 -15.80 -13.30
C TYR A 240 14.22 -15.11 -13.52
N LYS A 241 14.96 -14.89 -12.44
CA LYS A 241 16.29 -14.26 -12.45
C LYS A 241 17.19 -14.89 -11.39
N LEU A 242 18.48 -14.88 -11.66
CA LEU A 242 19.51 -15.13 -10.65
C LEU A 242 20.11 -13.77 -10.29
N TYR A 243 19.97 -13.36 -9.03
CA TYR A 243 20.72 -12.24 -8.51
C TYR A 243 22.18 -12.69 -8.36
N GLU A 244 23.08 -12.01 -9.06
CA GLU A 244 24.52 -12.16 -8.90
C GLU A 244 25.08 -10.95 -8.15
N PRO A 245 25.76 -11.14 -7.01
CA PRO A 245 26.34 -10.04 -6.27
C PRO A 245 27.43 -9.34 -7.11
N LYS A 246 27.42 -8.00 -7.11
CA LYS A 246 28.47 -7.22 -7.79
C LYS A 246 29.86 -7.52 -7.21
N ASP A 247 29.94 -7.63 -5.89
CA ASP A 247 31.14 -7.97 -5.13
C ASP A 247 30.86 -9.25 -4.32
N PRO A 248 30.97 -10.45 -4.92
CA PRO A 248 30.72 -11.70 -4.22
C PRO A 248 31.65 -11.83 -3.02
N ARG A 249 31.10 -12.19 -1.85
CA ARG A 249 31.86 -12.50 -0.65
C ARG A 249 31.67 -13.98 -0.28
N PRO A 250 32.50 -14.90 -0.80
CA PRO A 250 32.31 -16.35 -0.64
C PRO A 250 32.32 -16.84 0.80
N LEU A 251 32.97 -16.08 1.70
CA LEU A 251 33.11 -16.38 3.13
C LEU A 251 32.15 -15.56 4.01
N ALA A 252 31.15 -14.88 3.43
CA ALA A 252 30.16 -14.13 4.20
C ALA A 252 29.37 -15.08 5.12
N LEU A 253 29.27 -14.73 6.40
CA LEU A 253 28.43 -15.45 7.35
C LEU A 253 26.97 -15.39 6.87
N ARG A 254 26.15 -16.39 7.23
CA ARG A 254 24.71 -16.37 6.89
C ARG A 254 23.97 -15.15 7.44
N THR A 255 24.48 -14.57 8.52
CA THR A 255 23.96 -13.36 9.16
C THR A 255 24.44 -12.06 8.50
N ASP A 256 25.40 -12.14 7.57
CA ASP A 256 25.82 -11.01 6.75
C ASP A 256 24.85 -10.85 5.58
N LEU A 257 23.94 -9.89 5.74
CA LEU A 257 22.92 -9.56 4.75
C LEU A 257 23.36 -8.40 3.84
N GLY A 258 24.63 -7.99 3.89
CA GLY A 258 25.13 -6.81 3.20
C GLY A 258 24.92 -5.52 4.00
N THR A 259 24.75 -4.41 3.29
CA THR A 259 24.51 -3.08 3.82
C THR A 259 23.10 -2.97 4.40
N THR A 260 22.94 -3.45 5.63
CA THR A 260 21.68 -3.37 6.39
C THR A 260 21.82 -2.59 7.69
N ARG A 261 22.96 -1.92 7.88
CA ARG A 261 23.30 -1.16 9.08
C ARG A 261 23.99 0.13 8.67
N VAL A 262 23.70 1.20 9.38
CA VAL A 262 24.42 2.47 9.23
C VAL A 262 25.75 2.36 9.98
N MET A 263 26.84 2.64 9.27
CA MET A 263 28.22 2.45 9.77
C MET A 263 28.89 3.76 10.20
N ALA A 264 28.41 4.88 9.68
CA ALA A 264 29.00 6.20 9.87
C ALA A 264 27.89 7.28 9.84
N PRO A 265 28.16 8.49 10.38
CA PRO A 265 27.34 9.68 10.13
C PRO A 265 27.04 9.85 8.64
N LEU A 266 25.80 10.20 8.31
CA LEU A 266 25.38 10.48 6.94
C LEU A 266 25.69 11.94 6.59
N GLU A 267 26.21 12.19 5.39
CA GLU A 267 26.36 13.54 4.83
C GLU A 267 25.01 14.12 4.38
N GLU A 268 24.97 15.41 4.02
CA GLU A 268 23.72 16.12 3.68
C GLU A 268 22.99 15.49 2.48
N GLU A 269 23.72 15.15 1.43
CA GLU A 269 23.15 14.51 0.23
C GLU A 269 22.62 13.11 0.53
N GLN A 270 23.21 12.43 1.51
CA GLN A 270 22.80 11.09 1.96
C GLN A 270 21.55 11.12 2.85
N ARG A 271 21.05 12.31 3.19
CA ARG A 271 19.82 12.55 3.95
C ARG A 271 18.69 13.12 3.08
N ALA A 272 18.88 13.19 1.76
CA ALA A 272 17.86 13.66 0.83
C ALA A 272 16.59 12.79 0.92
N HIS A 273 15.46 13.40 1.27
CA HIS A 273 14.24 12.67 1.59
C HIS A 273 12.97 13.46 1.24
N ARG A 274 11.83 12.77 1.27
CA ARG A 274 10.50 13.39 1.22
C ARG A 274 9.60 12.78 2.30
N LEU A 275 8.92 13.65 3.04
CA LEU A 275 7.84 13.28 3.97
C LEU A 275 6.50 13.78 3.43
N GLU A 276 5.54 12.90 3.32
CA GLU A 276 4.18 13.23 2.86
C GLU A 276 3.16 12.72 3.88
N PHE A 277 2.22 13.59 4.24
CA PHE A 277 1.12 13.21 5.12
C PHE A 277 0.20 12.22 4.38
N VAL A 278 -0.10 11.09 5.02
CA VAL A 278 -1.03 10.09 4.48
C VAL A 278 -2.36 10.16 5.21
N GLU A 279 -2.38 10.03 6.53
CA GLU A 279 -3.63 10.06 7.31
C GLU A 279 -3.42 10.37 8.78
N GLY A 280 -4.49 10.78 9.47
CA GLY A 280 -4.46 11.18 10.88
C GLY A 280 -4.59 12.70 11.08
N PRO A 281 -4.38 13.19 12.30
CA PRO A 281 -4.36 12.43 13.53
C PRO A 281 -5.73 11.79 13.82
N TYR A 282 -5.74 10.53 14.21
CA TYR A 282 -6.93 9.89 14.77
C TYR A 282 -6.56 9.07 16.00
N ALA A 283 -7.48 8.94 16.94
CA ALA A 283 -7.23 8.18 18.15
C ALA A 283 -6.88 6.72 17.82
N THR A 284 -5.88 6.18 18.50
CA THR A 284 -5.60 4.73 18.54
C THR A 284 -6.79 3.99 19.15
N ASP A 285 -6.88 2.69 18.92
CA ASP A 285 -8.02 1.88 19.36
C ASP A 285 -8.21 1.92 20.90
N ASP A 286 -7.13 2.14 21.66
CA ASP A 286 -7.14 2.32 23.12
C ASP A 286 -7.33 3.78 23.57
N GLY A 287 -7.38 4.72 22.63
CA GLY A 287 -7.48 6.16 22.88
C GLY A 287 -6.25 6.80 23.52
N ALA A 288 -5.14 6.06 23.68
CA ALA A 288 -3.96 6.56 24.39
C ALA A 288 -3.10 7.53 23.55
N ALA A 289 -3.19 7.45 22.22
CA ALA A 289 -2.42 8.26 21.30
C ALA A 289 -3.24 8.69 20.08
N LEU A 290 -2.76 9.70 19.39
CA LEU A 290 -3.13 10.06 18.04
C LEU A 290 -2.15 9.40 17.08
N LYS A 291 -2.66 8.56 16.20
CA LYS A 291 -1.90 7.95 15.13
C LYS A 291 -1.91 8.85 13.90
N ILE A 292 -0.72 9.10 13.37
CA ILE A 292 -0.48 9.81 12.11
C ILE A 292 0.33 8.87 11.22
N VAL A 293 -0.10 8.65 9.99
CA VAL A 293 0.64 7.86 9.01
C VAL A 293 1.25 8.80 7.99
N VAL A 294 2.53 8.57 7.69
CA VAL A 294 3.29 9.34 6.72
C VAL A 294 3.99 8.42 5.72
N ASN A 295 4.21 8.94 4.53
CA ASN A 295 5.10 8.36 3.54
C ASN A 295 6.51 8.92 3.73
N VAL A 296 7.48 8.02 3.76
CA VAL A 296 8.90 8.34 3.81
C VAL A 296 9.55 7.82 2.55
N THR A 297 10.07 8.72 1.72
CA THR A 297 10.78 8.37 0.49
C THR A 297 12.27 8.70 0.64
N ASN A 298 13.14 7.73 0.33
CA ASN A 298 14.58 7.92 0.28
C ASN A 298 14.98 8.44 -1.10
N LEU A 299 15.38 9.71 -1.18
CA LEU A 299 15.82 10.35 -2.42
C LEU A 299 17.35 10.34 -2.57
N SER A 300 18.07 9.80 -1.58
CA SER A 300 19.52 9.68 -1.61
C SER A 300 19.98 8.43 -2.36
N ASP A 301 21.30 8.29 -2.52
CA ASP A 301 21.95 7.10 -3.08
C ASP A 301 22.37 6.07 -2.01
N THR A 302 22.01 6.31 -0.75
CA THR A 302 22.48 5.56 0.42
C THR A 302 21.33 4.81 1.07
N VAL A 303 21.58 3.54 1.43
CA VAL A 303 20.59 2.72 2.17
C VAL A 303 20.45 3.21 3.60
N TRP A 304 19.21 3.46 4.04
CA TRP A 304 18.91 3.77 5.43
C TRP A 304 18.46 2.54 6.20
N SER A 305 18.81 2.49 7.48
CA SER A 305 18.41 1.42 8.40
C SER A 305 18.29 1.99 9.80
N SER A 306 17.34 1.49 10.59
CA SER A 306 17.31 1.79 12.03
C SER A 306 18.37 0.99 12.81
N LEU A 307 19.04 0.03 12.18
CA LEU A 307 20.12 -0.74 12.79
C LEU A 307 21.49 -0.08 12.57
N CYS A 308 22.35 -0.20 13.57
CA CYS A 308 23.75 0.24 13.58
C CYS A 308 24.69 -0.95 13.81
N ALA A 309 25.97 -0.84 13.46
CA ALA A 309 26.92 -1.97 13.48
C ALA A 309 27.60 -2.28 14.81
N ALA A 310 27.45 -1.41 15.81
CA ALA A 310 27.86 -1.62 17.18
C ALA A 310 27.03 -0.68 18.07
N ASP A 311 27.25 -0.76 19.37
CA ASP A 311 26.75 -0.01 20.56
C ASP A 311 26.57 1.52 20.43
N GLY A 312 26.76 2.10 19.25
CA GLY A 312 26.41 3.47 18.90
C GLY A 312 24.93 3.65 18.56
N GLN A 313 24.49 4.90 18.64
CA GLN A 313 23.22 5.39 18.13
C GLN A 313 23.51 6.04 16.78
N LEU A 314 23.33 5.35 15.64
CA LEU A 314 23.51 5.93 14.28
C LEU A 314 22.42 5.51 13.30
N GLY A 315 21.43 4.76 13.78
CA GLY A 315 20.29 4.34 12.96
C GLY A 315 19.46 5.54 12.52
N VAL A 316 18.79 5.39 11.39
CA VAL A 316 17.80 6.35 10.90
C VAL A 316 16.43 5.92 11.41
N THR A 317 15.73 6.83 12.09
CA THR A 317 14.37 6.62 12.60
C THR A 317 13.51 7.84 12.27
N LEU A 318 12.19 7.65 12.30
CA LEU A 318 11.23 8.73 12.22
C LEU A 318 10.81 9.14 13.65
N SER A 319 10.74 10.43 13.92
CA SER A 319 10.37 10.99 15.22
C SER A 319 9.58 12.28 15.03
N TYR A 320 9.29 13.00 16.10
CA TYR A 320 8.54 14.25 16.04
C TYR A 320 8.84 15.20 17.22
N HIS A 321 8.45 16.46 17.03
CA HIS A 321 8.42 17.52 18.03
C HIS A 321 6.99 18.03 18.20
N ALA A 322 6.57 18.32 19.42
CA ALA A 322 5.23 18.84 19.71
C ALA A 322 5.30 20.35 19.95
N LEU A 323 4.41 21.10 19.32
CA LEU A 323 4.38 22.56 19.34
C LEU A 323 3.02 23.10 19.76
N ASP A 324 3.01 24.26 20.40
CA ASP A 324 1.79 25.01 20.74
C ASP A 324 1.27 25.83 19.54
N ALA A 325 0.18 26.57 19.78
CA ALA A 325 -0.45 27.48 18.81
C ALA A 325 0.49 28.54 18.23
N ALA A 326 1.47 29.00 19.02
CA ALA A 326 2.45 29.99 18.62
C ALA A 326 3.63 29.37 17.85
N GLY A 327 3.65 28.04 17.70
CA GLY A 327 4.75 27.29 17.10
C GLY A 327 5.95 27.14 18.03
N GLN A 328 5.78 27.34 19.34
CA GLN A 328 6.82 27.10 20.33
C GLN A 328 6.83 25.62 20.73
N SER A 329 8.02 25.03 20.81
CA SER A 329 8.19 23.64 21.22
C SER A 329 7.72 23.42 22.65
N ILE A 330 6.68 22.60 22.83
CA ILE A 330 6.24 22.06 24.12
C ILE A 330 7.13 20.89 24.52
N GLN A 331 7.37 19.98 23.57
CA GLN A 331 8.20 18.81 23.80
C GLN A 331 9.04 18.47 22.59
N TYR A 332 10.35 18.55 22.77
CA TYR A 332 11.34 18.22 21.76
C TYR A 332 11.80 16.76 21.92
N ASN A 333 12.08 16.07 20.80
CA ASN A 333 12.72 14.75 20.78
C ASN A 333 11.86 13.61 21.37
N ASN A 334 10.81 13.21 20.64
CA ASN A 334 9.83 12.22 21.10
C ASN A 334 10.12 10.76 20.70
N ALA A 335 9.14 9.87 20.84
CA ALA A 335 9.27 8.45 20.57
C ALA A 335 9.69 8.16 19.11
N ARG A 336 10.49 7.10 18.95
CA ARG A 336 11.02 6.66 17.65
C ARG A 336 10.10 5.67 16.96
N THR A 337 10.00 5.82 15.65
CA THR A 337 9.41 4.83 14.74
C THR A 337 10.52 4.28 13.85
N ASN A 338 10.78 2.98 13.97
CA ASN A 338 11.85 2.32 13.23
C ASN A 338 11.44 2.03 11.79
N ILE A 339 12.41 2.16 10.88
CA ILE A 339 12.38 1.53 9.56
C ILE A 339 12.47 0.01 9.78
N PRO A 340 11.47 -0.79 9.36
CA PRO A 340 11.37 -2.21 9.72
C PRO A 340 12.55 -3.09 9.27
N PHE A 341 13.21 -2.74 8.16
CA PHE A 341 14.42 -3.43 7.69
C PHE A 341 15.45 -2.43 7.17
N VAL A 342 15.24 -1.94 5.95
CA VAL A 342 16.02 -0.88 5.31
C VAL A 342 15.09 -0.07 4.42
N LEU A 343 15.52 1.13 4.05
CA LEU A 343 14.92 1.92 2.97
C LEU A 343 16.01 2.18 1.94
N VAL A 344 15.94 1.49 0.79
CA VAL A 344 16.94 1.63 -0.28
C VAL A 344 16.68 2.89 -1.11
N PRO A 345 17.68 3.38 -1.86
CA PRO A 345 17.53 4.52 -2.77
C PRO A 345 16.30 4.43 -3.67
N GLY A 346 15.50 5.48 -3.72
CA GLY A 346 14.31 5.59 -4.57
C GLY A 346 13.04 4.97 -3.98
N ASP A 347 13.13 4.17 -2.92
CA ASP A 347 11.98 3.49 -2.33
C ASP A 347 11.19 4.40 -1.36
N THR A 348 9.91 4.04 -1.21
CA THR A 348 8.96 4.67 -0.28
C THR A 348 8.40 3.66 0.71
N ILE A 349 8.26 4.07 1.98
CA ILE A 349 7.64 3.28 3.04
C ILE A 349 6.61 4.08 3.83
N TYR A 350 5.53 3.41 4.24
CA TYR A 350 4.50 3.95 5.13
C TYR A 350 4.91 3.71 6.58
N LEU A 351 5.02 4.78 7.37
CA LEU A 351 5.31 4.70 8.81
C LEU A 351 4.20 5.36 9.61
N ALA A 352 3.83 4.75 10.74
CA ALA A 352 2.86 5.29 11.67
C ALA A 352 3.57 5.88 12.89
N VAL A 353 3.37 7.17 13.11
CA VAL A 353 3.80 7.91 14.30
C VAL A 353 2.64 7.95 15.30
N ASN A 354 2.89 7.52 16.53
CA ASN A 354 1.92 7.63 17.62
C ASN A 354 2.31 8.78 18.55
N VAL A 355 1.45 9.81 18.58
CA VAL A 355 1.59 11.00 19.42
C VAL A 355 0.71 10.82 20.66
N PRO A 356 1.25 10.71 21.88
CA PRO A 356 0.45 10.54 23.09
C PRO A 356 -0.64 11.60 23.23
N MET A 357 -1.85 11.20 23.60
CA MET A 357 -2.96 12.14 23.84
C MET A 357 -2.65 13.16 24.94
N SER A 358 -1.75 12.81 25.86
CA SER A 358 -1.26 13.74 26.89
C SER A 358 -0.62 15.00 26.31
N LEU A 359 0.10 14.91 25.17
CA LEU A 359 0.70 16.08 24.53
C LEU A 359 -0.36 17.06 24.03
N LYS A 360 -1.41 16.54 23.39
CA LYS A 360 -2.56 17.35 22.98
C LYS A 360 -3.25 17.99 24.19
N ASN A 361 -3.47 17.23 25.25
CA ASN A 361 -4.07 17.73 26.50
C ASN A 361 -3.20 18.79 27.21
N SER A 362 -1.89 18.78 26.97
CA SER A 362 -0.94 19.79 27.47
C SER A 362 -0.83 21.03 26.58
N GLY A 363 -1.68 21.17 25.56
CA GLY A 363 -1.74 22.35 24.69
C GLY A 363 -0.98 22.23 23.38
N ALA A 364 -0.52 21.03 23.00
CA ALA A 364 0.06 20.82 21.68
C ALA A 364 -1.01 20.94 20.59
N GLU A 365 -0.81 21.86 19.65
CA GLU A 365 -1.68 22.06 18.49
C GLU A 365 -1.07 21.46 17.23
N PHE A 366 0.25 21.30 17.18
CA PHE A 366 0.96 20.76 16.02
C PHE A 366 2.02 19.74 16.44
N VAL A 367 2.35 18.85 15.50
CA VAL A 367 3.60 18.09 15.52
C VAL A 367 4.39 18.35 14.26
N GLU A 368 5.71 18.43 14.41
CA GLU A 368 6.67 18.41 13.32
C GLU A 368 7.31 17.03 13.27
N ILE A 369 6.90 16.23 12.28
CA ILE A 369 7.39 14.87 12.05
C ILE A 369 8.65 14.94 11.18
N GLU A 370 9.72 14.27 11.59
CA GLU A 370 11.02 14.40 10.93
C GLU A 370 11.87 13.12 11.08
N LEU A 371 12.79 12.90 10.14
CA LEU A 371 13.80 11.85 10.23
C LEU A 371 14.96 12.31 11.12
N VAL A 372 15.48 11.38 11.92
CA VAL A 372 16.66 11.59 12.76
C VAL A 372 17.67 10.49 12.52
N GLN A 373 18.94 10.87 12.34
CA GLN A 373 20.05 9.97 12.58
C GLN A 373 20.36 10.04 14.08
N GLU A 374 20.07 8.96 14.80
CA GLU A 374 20.31 8.90 16.24
C GLU A 374 21.74 9.31 16.57
N GLY A 375 21.94 9.94 17.74
CA GLY A 375 23.26 10.37 18.20
C GLY A 375 23.98 11.41 17.32
N ASN A 376 23.37 11.88 16.22
CA ASN A 376 24.02 12.76 15.26
C ASN A 376 23.18 14.01 14.92
N CYS A 377 22.16 13.87 14.06
CA CYS A 377 21.42 15.03 13.54
C CYS A 377 19.99 14.69 13.10
N TRP A 378 19.16 15.72 13.04
CA TRP A 378 17.88 15.69 12.34
C TRP A 378 18.11 15.98 10.85
N PHE A 379 17.28 15.41 9.98
CA PHE A 379 17.50 15.47 8.53
C PHE A 379 17.15 16.83 7.91
N GLY A 380 16.35 17.66 8.59
CA GLY A 380 15.74 18.89 8.09
C GLY A 380 14.37 18.66 7.46
N ASN A 381 13.66 19.75 7.14
CA ASN A 381 12.37 19.76 6.43
C ASN A 381 11.25 18.94 7.10
N PRO A 382 10.90 19.23 8.36
CA PRO A 382 9.83 18.52 9.05
C PRO A 382 8.48 18.67 8.35
N LEU A 383 7.66 17.62 8.43
CA LEU A 383 6.26 17.64 8.05
C LEU A 383 5.42 18.11 9.24
N ARG A 384 4.87 19.32 9.16
CA ARG A 384 3.98 19.86 10.19
C ARG A 384 2.56 19.33 10.01
N VAL A 385 2.00 18.74 11.06
CA VAL A 385 0.63 18.18 11.12
C VAL A 385 -0.10 18.75 12.33
N ALA A 386 -1.33 19.22 12.15
CA ALA A 386 -2.19 19.68 13.25
C ALA A 386 -2.71 18.47 14.07
N LEU A 387 -2.83 18.62 15.40
CA LEU A 387 -3.22 17.56 16.34
C LEU A 387 -4.72 17.48 16.67
#